data_AF-W7DX84-F1
#
_entry.id   AF-W7DX84-F1
#
_cell.length_a   1.000
_cell.length_b   1.000
_cell.length_c   1.000
_cell.angle_alpha   90.00
_cell.angle_beta   90.00
_cell.angle_gamma   90.00
#
_symmetry.space_group_name_H-M   'P 1'
#
loop_
_entity.id
_entity.type
_entity.pdbx_description
1 polymer ?
#
loop_
_entity_poly.entity_id
_entity_poly.type
_entity_poly.pdbx_seq_one_letter_code
_entity_poly.pdbx_strand_id
1 'polypeptide(L)'
;DLQSDLHLNHRQVHYLDRYGHSHTVRKPIHHLPHYMLGHLVEFEDISLYLFFPCLYREDQQSSRLLDSDFRTWMNHILLPIIYRHHESSLIQHYPSSHDHSLSNSTPRGVEMRSQRIDPMAREQ
;
A
#
# COMPACT_ATOMS: atom_id res chain seq x y z
N ASP A 1 -11.60 -4.92 1.17
CA ASP A 1 -11.67 -3.60 0.51
C ASP A 1 -12.38 -2.64 1.44
N LEU A 2 -12.06 -1.34 1.44
CA LEU A 2 -12.65 -0.39 2.38
C LEU A 2 -14.17 -0.27 2.10
N GLN A 3 -15.01 -0.63 3.07
CA GLN A 3 -16.46 -0.67 2.86
C GLN A 3 -17.10 0.72 2.89
N SER A 4 -18.22 0.86 2.17
CA SER A 4 -19.01 2.07 2.03
C SER A 4 -19.66 2.57 3.32
N ASP A 5 -19.82 1.68 4.31
CA ASP A 5 -20.65 1.91 5.49
C ASP A 5 -19.92 2.71 6.59
N LEU A 6 -18.65 3.04 6.34
CA LEU A 6 -17.89 3.96 7.17
C LEU A 6 -18.41 5.39 6.93
N HIS A 7 -19.16 5.95 7.89
CA HIS A 7 -19.71 7.31 7.85
C HIS A 7 -18.63 8.41 7.99
N LEU A 8 -17.62 8.38 7.12
CA LEU A 8 -16.59 9.42 7.06
C LEU A 8 -17.02 10.55 6.12
N ASN A 9 -16.64 11.77 6.49
CA ASN A 9 -16.87 12.94 5.67
C ASN A 9 -16.20 12.79 4.30
N HIS A 10 -16.93 13.17 3.26
CA HIS A 10 -16.39 13.30 1.91
C HIS A 10 -15.15 14.22 1.93
N ARG A 11 -14.14 13.88 1.12
CA ARG A 11 -12.93 14.68 0.96
C ARG A 11 -12.92 15.34 -0.41
N GLN A 12 -12.37 16.56 -0.45
CA GLN A 12 -12.12 17.25 -1.70
C GLN A 12 -10.97 16.57 -2.44
N VAL A 13 -11.14 16.38 -3.74
CA VAL A 13 -10.12 15.86 -4.64
C VAL A 13 -9.97 16.79 -5.83
N HIS A 14 -8.77 16.78 -6.41
CA HIS A 14 -8.44 17.52 -7.61
C HIS A 14 -7.90 16.53 -8.64
N TYR A 15 -8.38 16.61 -9.88
CA TYR A 15 -7.90 15.74 -10.96
C TYR A 15 -7.99 16.46 -12.31
N LEU A 16 -7.20 15.95 -13.27
CA LEU A 16 -7.29 16.34 -14.67
C LEU A 16 -8.09 15.27 -15.41
N ASP A 17 -9.07 15.68 -16.21
CA ASP A 17 -9.77 14.76 -17.10
C ASP A 17 -8.89 14.37 -18.31
N ARG A 18 -9.40 13.46 -19.14
CA ARG A 18 -8.73 13.00 -20.37
C ARG A 18 -8.46 14.11 -21.40
N TYR A 19 -9.11 15.27 -21.27
CA TYR A 19 -8.95 16.44 -22.12
C TYR A 19 -8.04 17.50 -21.48
N GLY A 20 -7.54 17.26 -20.27
CA GLY A 20 -6.66 18.16 -19.54
C GLY A 20 -7.40 19.24 -18.73
N HIS A 21 -8.72 19.16 -18.57
CA HIS A 21 -9.44 20.11 -17.73
C HIS A 21 -9.30 19.75 -16.26
N SER A 22 -9.11 20.78 -15.42
CA SER A 22 -9.02 20.62 -13.98
C SER A 22 -10.40 20.60 -13.34
N HIS A 23 -10.64 19.58 -12.52
CA HIS A 23 -11.88 19.37 -11.79
C HIS A 23 -11.62 19.33 -10.29
N THR A 24 -12.56 19.90 -9.53
CA THR A 24 -12.56 19.85 -8.07
C THR A 24 -13.89 19.31 -7.59
N VAL A 25 -13.87 18.14 -6.97
CA VAL A 25 -15.10 17.43 -6.55
C VAL A 25 -14.95 16.87 -5.15
N ARG A 26 -16.06 16.50 -4.51
CA ARG A 26 -16.06 15.80 -3.22
C ARG A 26 -16.34 14.32 -3.45
N LYS A 27 -15.50 13.44 -2.90
CA LYS A 27 -15.65 11.98 -3.02
C LYS A 27 -15.66 11.34 -1.63
N PRO A 28 -16.41 10.25 -1.44
CA PRO A 28 -16.33 9.49 -0.19
C PRO A 28 -14.95 8.85 -0.09
N ILE A 29 -14.49 8.61 1.13
CA ILE A 29 -13.10 8.23 1.39
C ILE A 29 -12.72 6.89 0.74
N HIS A 30 -13.66 5.95 0.66
CA HIS A 30 -13.45 4.64 0.04
C HIS A 30 -13.29 4.72 -1.50
N HIS A 31 -13.65 5.84 -2.13
CA HIS A 31 -13.36 6.09 -3.55
C HIS A 31 -12.02 6.79 -3.79
N LEU A 32 -11.31 7.18 -2.73
CA LEU A 32 -10.00 7.80 -2.88
C LEU A 32 -8.93 6.72 -3.13
N PRO A 33 -7.91 7.01 -3.94
CA PRO A 33 -6.75 6.16 -4.07
C PRO A 33 -6.14 5.90 -2.70
N HIS A 34 -5.98 4.63 -2.35
CA HIS A 34 -5.45 4.25 -1.06
C HIS A 34 -4.54 3.03 -1.12
N TYR A 35 -3.69 2.94 -0.09
CA TYR A 35 -2.82 1.81 0.18
C TYR A 35 -3.13 1.28 1.58
N MET A 36 -3.40 -0.03 1.69
CA MET A 36 -3.51 -0.71 2.98
C MET A 36 -2.10 -1.00 3.47
N LEU A 37 -1.64 -0.23 4.46
CA LEU A 37 -0.29 -0.35 4.99
C LEU A 37 -0.11 -1.64 5.80
N GLY A 38 -1.15 -2.06 6.51
CA GLY A 38 -1.15 -3.29 7.29
C GLY A 38 -2.11 -3.23 8.47
N HIS A 39 -1.93 -4.17 9.40
CA HIS A 39 -2.67 -4.26 10.65
C HIS A 39 -1.80 -3.80 11.82
N LEU A 40 -2.42 -3.29 12.88
CA LEU A 40 -1.70 -2.96 14.09
C LEU A 40 -1.30 -4.25 14.82
N VAL A 41 -0.03 -4.36 15.20
CA VAL A 41 0.46 -5.50 16.00
C VAL A 41 -0.31 -5.54 17.32
N GLU A 42 -0.77 -6.72 17.73
CA GLU A 42 -1.68 -6.95 18.89
C GLU A 42 -3.15 -6.53 18.68
N PHE A 43 -3.49 -5.86 17.58
CA PHE A 43 -4.86 -5.47 17.23
C PHE A 43 -5.14 -5.73 15.75
N GLU A 44 -5.19 -7.01 15.38
CA GLU A 44 -5.35 -7.44 13.97
C GLU A 44 -6.66 -6.95 13.33
N ASP A 45 -7.69 -6.66 14.14
CA ASP A 45 -8.95 -6.08 13.70
C ASP A 45 -8.82 -4.60 13.26
N ILE A 46 -7.68 -3.96 13.55
CA ILE A 46 -7.40 -2.56 13.19
C ILE A 46 -6.48 -2.52 11.98
N SER A 47 -7.07 -2.16 10.83
CA SER A 47 -6.35 -1.93 9.58
C SER A 47 -5.96 -0.46 9.42
N LEU A 48 -4.72 -0.21 9.00
CA LEU A 48 -4.19 1.12 8.72
C LEU A 48 -4.19 1.40 7.21
N TYR A 49 -4.85 2.48 6.82
CA TYR A 49 -4.96 2.94 5.44
C TYR A 49 -4.31 4.30 5.24
N LEU A 50 -3.58 4.45 4.13
CA LEU A 50 -3.03 5.72 3.66
C LEU A 50 -3.81 6.17 2.43
N PHE A 51 -4.33 7.40 2.45
CA PHE A 51 -5.14 7.96 1.36
C PHE A 51 -4.38 9.04 0.60
N PHE A 52 -4.62 9.10 -0.72
CA PHE A 52 -3.93 10.01 -1.64
C PHE A 52 -4.95 10.83 -2.47
N PRO A 53 -5.60 11.85 -1.89
CA PRO A 53 -6.66 12.61 -2.56
C PRO A 53 -6.22 13.29 -3.86
N CYS A 54 -4.95 13.70 -3.94
CA CYS A 54 -4.38 14.37 -5.12
C CYS A 54 -3.95 13.42 -6.24
N LEU A 55 -4.11 12.11 -6.05
CA LEU A 55 -3.86 11.08 -7.07
C LEU A 55 -5.17 10.52 -7.63
N TYR A 56 -6.32 11.13 -7.30
CA TYR A 56 -7.61 10.69 -7.80
C TYR A 56 -7.67 10.82 -9.32
N ARG A 57 -8.23 9.80 -9.98
CA ARG A 57 -8.45 9.74 -11.42
C ARG A 57 -9.87 9.24 -11.64
N GLU A 58 -10.65 9.97 -12.45
CA GLU A 58 -12.06 9.64 -12.67
C GLU A 58 -12.26 8.38 -13.52
N ASP A 59 -11.33 8.09 -14.43
CA ASP A 59 -11.33 6.92 -15.31
C ASP A 59 -10.87 5.63 -14.60
N GLN A 60 -10.27 5.76 -13.41
CA GLN A 60 -9.78 4.63 -12.63
C GLN A 60 -10.94 3.88 -11.96
N GLN A 61 -11.14 2.62 -12.35
CA GLN A 61 -12.25 1.80 -11.86
C GLN A 61 -12.09 1.32 -10.42
N SER A 62 -10.87 1.33 -9.89
CA SER A 62 -10.55 0.86 -8.54
C SER A 62 -10.03 2.01 -7.69
N SER A 63 -10.35 2.03 -6.40
CA SER A 63 -9.78 2.92 -5.40
C SER A 63 -8.38 2.50 -4.94
N ARG A 64 -7.81 1.40 -5.47
CA ARG A 64 -6.44 0.99 -5.16
C ARG A 64 -5.44 1.99 -5.74
N LEU A 65 -4.45 2.38 -4.95
CA LEU A 65 -3.33 3.19 -5.45
C LEU A 65 -2.61 2.43 -6.58
N LEU A 66 -2.34 3.10 -7.70
CA LEU A 66 -1.61 2.47 -8.81
C LEU A 66 -0.20 2.11 -8.38
N ASP A 67 0.30 0.99 -8.91
CA ASP A 67 1.66 0.50 -8.59
C ASP A 67 2.74 1.54 -8.95
N SER A 68 2.55 2.32 -10.03
CA SER A 68 3.46 3.41 -10.41
C SER A 68 3.53 4.54 -9.37
N ASP A 69 2.38 4.89 -8.81
CA ASP A 69 2.26 5.94 -7.80
C ASP A 69 2.81 5.44 -6.46
N PHE A 70 2.48 4.19 -6.11
CA PHE A 70 3.01 3.52 -4.93
C PHE A 70 4.53 3.42 -4.95
N ARG A 71 5.11 2.99 -6.09
CA ARG A 71 6.57 2.93 -6.28
C ARG A 71 7.21 4.30 -6.07
N THR A 72 6.64 5.34 -6.67
CA THR A 72 7.13 6.72 -6.52
C THR A 72 7.08 7.18 -5.06
N TRP A 73 5.94 7.00 -4.42
CA TRP A 73 5.75 7.36 -3.01
C TRP A 73 6.71 6.59 -2.07
N MET A 74 6.82 5.27 -2.26
CA MET A 74 7.67 4.43 -1.42
C MET A 74 9.15 4.84 -1.54
N ASN A 75 9.65 5.00 -2.75
CA ASN A 75 11.07 5.27 -3.01
C ASN A 75 11.48 6.70 -2.65
N HIS A 76 10.61 7.68 -2.90
CA HIS A 76 10.98 9.09 -2.76
C HIS A 76 10.47 9.74 -1.47
N ILE A 77 9.54 9.11 -0.77
CA ILE A 77 8.94 9.67 0.46
C ILE A 77 9.11 8.71 1.63
N LEU A 78 8.54 7.51 1.57
CA LEU A 78 8.48 6.61 2.72
C LEU A 78 9.86 6.14 3.18
N LEU A 79 10.62 5.48 2.29
CA LEU A 79 11.91 4.89 2.64
C LEU A 79 12.93 5.96 3.10
N PRO A 80 13.08 7.11 2.42
CA PRO A 80 13.96 8.18 2.89
C PRO A 80 13.62 8.69 4.30
N ILE A 81 12.33 8.79 4.64
CA ILE A 81 11.90 9.19 5.99
C ILE A 81 12.31 8.12 7.01
N ILE A 82 12.03 6.84 6.73
CA ILE A 82 12.43 5.73 7.60
C ILE A 82 13.95 5.76 7.84
N TYR A 83 14.74 5.89 6.77
CA TYR A 83 16.20 5.89 6.86
C TYR A 83 16.79 7.10 7.58
N ARG A 84 16.07 8.23 7.63
CA ARG A 84 16.51 9.40 8.39
C ARG A 84 16.25 9.27 9.90
N HIS A 85 15.19 8.54 10.29
CA HIS A 85 14.67 8.57 11.66
C HIS A 85 14.94 7.30 12.47
N HIS A 86 15.49 6.24 11.86
CA HIS A 86 15.78 4.98 12.53
C HIS A 86 17.28 4.70 12.62
N GLU A 87 17.65 3.98 13.68
CA GLU A 87 19.01 3.48 13.91
C GLU A 87 19.44 2.52 12.80
N SER A 88 20.75 2.52 12.49
CA SER A 88 21.36 1.65 11.48
C SER A 88 21.12 0.16 11.71
N SER A 89 20.81 -0.26 12.94
CA SER A 89 20.43 -1.64 13.28
C SER A 89 19.05 -2.05 12.77
N LEU A 90 18.11 -1.10 12.68
CA LEU A 90 16.77 -1.35 12.17
C LEU A 90 16.73 -1.22 10.64
N ILE A 91 17.53 -0.32 10.07
CA ILE A 91 17.61 -0.06 8.62
C ILE A 91 17.97 -1.30 7.81
N GLN A 92 18.79 -2.20 8.36
CA GLN A 92 19.28 -3.42 7.71
C GLN A 92 18.15 -4.37 7.26
N HIS A 93 16.99 -4.26 7.91
CA HIS A 93 15.84 -5.11 7.65
C HIS A 93 14.84 -4.49 6.66
N TYR A 94 15.02 -3.23 6.27
CA TYR A 94 14.14 -2.53 5.34
C TYR A 94 14.65 -2.62 3.88
N PRO A 95 13.74 -2.79 2.91
CA PRO A 95 14.12 -2.84 1.51
C PRO A 95 14.63 -1.47 1.02
N SER A 96 15.76 -1.45 0.33
CA SER A 96 16.36 -0.23 -0.25
C SER A 96 15.52 0.44 -1.33
N SER A 97 14.57 -0.28 -1.92
CA SER A 97 13.60 0.25 -2.88
C SER A 97 12.36 -0.63 -2.97
N HIS A 98 11.33 -0.14 -3.64
CA HIS A 98 10.17 -0.93 -4.05
C HIS A 98 10.56 -2.20 -4.82
N ASP A 99 11.52 -2.12 -5.73
CA ASP A 99 11.89 -3.27 -6.56
C ASP A 99 12.70 -4.30 -5.74
N HIS A 100 13.47 -3.84 -4.74
CA HIS A 100 14.10 -4.71 -3.76
C HIS A 100 13.04 -5.40 -2.87
N SER A 101 11.97 -4.70 -2.48
CA SER A 101 10.89 -5.31 -1.69
C SER A 101 10.17 -6.39 -2.50
N LEU A 102 9.86 -6.16 -3.78
CA LEU A 102 9.23 -7.15 -4.67
C LEU A 102 10.12 -8.37 -4.89
N SER A 103 11.43 -8.13 -5.10
CA SER A 103 12.42 -9.19 -5.25
C SER A 103 12.60 -10.03 -3.99
N ASN A 104 12.42 -9.45 -2.80
CA ASN A 104 12.43 -10.19 -1.52
C ASN A 104 11.10 -10.87 -1.18
N SER A 105 10.00 -10.43 -1.79
CA SER A 105 8.65 -10.99 -1.61
C SER A 105 8.45 -12.27 -2.42
N THR A 106 9.08 -12.35 -3.59
CA THR A 106 8.95 -13.48 -4.52
C THR A 106 9.53 -14.80 -3.94
N PRO A 107 10.71 -14.79 -3.26
CA PRO A 107 11.25 -15.97 -2.57
C PRO A 107 10.41 -16.35 -1.34
N ARG A 108 10.01 -15.39 -0.49
CA ARG A 108 9.23 -15.68 0.72
C ARG A 108 7.84 -16.24 0.43
N GLY A 109 7.20 -15.80 -0.66
CA GLY A 109 5.94 -16.37 -1.13
C GLY A 109 6.07 -17.82 -1.63
N VAL A 110 7.22 -18.16 -2.23
CA VAL A 110 7.55 -19.54 -2.65
C VAL A 110 7.91 -20.40 -1.44
N GLU A 111 8.69 -19.90 -0.48
CA GLU A 111 9.08 -20.60 0.76
C GLU A 111 7.86 -20.93 1.64
N MET A 112 6.94 -19.98 1.83
CA MET A 112 5.71 -20.19 2.61
C MET A 112 4.77 -21.20 1.92
N ARG A 113 4.80 -21.28 0.59
CA ARG A 113 4.07 -22.29 -0.18
C ARG A 113 4.74 -23.66 -0.11
N SER A 114 6.07 -23.73 -0.15
CA SER A 114 6.82 -24.99 0.00
C SER A 114 6.67 -25.59 1.40
N GLN A 115 6.67 -24.78 2.46
CA GLN A 115 6.41 -25.26 3.83
C GLN A 115 4.99 -25.84 4.02
N ARG A 116 4.01 -25.38 3.23
CA ARG A 116 2.64 -25.92 3.24
C ARG A 116 2.50 -27.24 2.47
N ILE A 117 3.46 -27.58 1.61
CA ILE A 117 3.44 -28.77 0.75
C ILE A 117 4.27 -29.92 1.34
N ASP A 118 5.04 -29.68 2.41
CA ASP A 118 5.84 -30.71 3.07
C ASP A 118 5.25 -31.13 4.44
N PRO A 119 4.14 -31.90 4.48
CA PRO A 119 3.79 -32.63 5.68
C PRO A 119 4.77 -33.78 5.85
N MET A 120 5.72 -33.59 6.77
CA MET A 120 6.47 -34.61 7.50
C MET A 120 6.50 -36.03 6.89
N ALA A 121 7.48 -36.30 6.03
CA ALA A 121 7.99 -37.67 5.88
C ALA A 121 9.12 -37.91 6.90
N ARG A 122 8.74 -38.12 8.16
CA ARG A 122 9.57 -38.81 9.15
C ARG A 122 8.91 -40.17 9.44
N GLU A 123 9.43 -41.22 8.83
CA GLU A 123 9.37 -42.60 9.32
C GLU A 123 10.80 -43.13 9.23
N GLN A 124 11.48 -43.25 10.38
CA GLN A 124 11.80 -44.49 11.10
C GLN A 124 12.85 -45.35 10.40
#